data_AF-A0A1I8JCD9-F1
#
_entry.id   AF-A0A1I8JCD9-F1
#
_cell.length_a   1.000
_cell.length_b   1.000
_cell.length_c   1.000
_cell.angle_alpha   90.00
_cell.angle_beta   90.00
_cell.angle_gamma   90.00
#
_symmetry.space_group_name_H-M   'P 1'
#
loop_
_entity.id
_entity.type
_entity.pdbx_description
1 polymer ?
#
loop_
_entity_poly.entity_id
_entity_poly.type
_entity_poly.pdbx_seq_one_letter_code
_entity_poly.pdbx_strand_id
1 'polypeptide(L)'
;NPACKTQPVPYITKSQVIWLLNEKQRDPRLNEIIYPYANENKARELIAKFEPDNAFVEKDQLSSRGLHAYLISTDNNVVPLEKLDLSQDMEQPLAHYFINSSHNTYLSGHQLTGKSSVELYRQVLLTGC
;
A
#
# COMPACT_ATOMS: atom_id res chain seq x y z
N ASN A 1 -17.72 -47.13 -4.06
CA ASN A 1 -16.94 -45.91 -3.74
C ASN A 1 -17.18 -44.88 -4.83
N PRO A 2 -18.03 -43.86 -4.64
CA PRO A 2 -18.17 -42.82 -5.65
C PRO A 2 -16.91 -41.95 -5.59
N ALA A 3 -16.24 -41.80 -6.74
CA ALA A 3 -15.10 -40.91 -6.89
C ALA A 3 -15.50 -39.48 -6.50
N CYS A 4 -14.78 -38.90 -5.54
CA CYS A 4 -14.89 -37.49 -5.20
C CYS A 4 -14.54 -36.69 -6.46
N LYS A 5 -15.54 -36.16 -7.16
CA LYS A 5 -15.35 -35.22 -8.25
C LYS A 5 -14.82 -33.94 -7.63
N THR A 6 -13.52 -33.75 -7.62
CA THR A 6 -12.88 -32.49 -7.25
C THR A 6 -13.44 -31.40 -8.16
N GLN A 7 -14.19 -30.46 -7.60
CA GLN A 7 -14.64 -29.29 -8.34
C GLN A 7 -13.42 -28.55 -8.89
N PRO A 8 -13.50 -27.97 -10.11
CA PRO A 8 -12.39 -27.21 -10.67
C PRO A 8 -12.02 -26.09 -9.69
N VAL A 9 -10.74 -26.06 -9.30
CA VAL A 9 -10.21 -25.04 -8.40
C VAL A 9 -10.44 -23.67 -9.05
N PRO A 10 -11.08 -22.71 -8.39
CA PRO A 10 -11.34 -21.40 -8.98
C PRO A 10 -10.02 -20.64 -9.20
N TYR A 11 -9.87 -20.11 -10.40
CA TYR A 11 -8.73 -19.30 -10.84
C TYR A 11 -9.21 -18.07 -11.59
N ILE A 12 -8.35 -17.05 -11.67
CA ILE A 12 -8.51 -15.92 -12.57
C ILE A 12 -7.45 -15.96 -13.66
N THR A 13 -7.81 -15.55 -14.86
CA THR A 13 -6.90 -15.49 -16.01
C THR A 13 -6.06 -14.22 -15.99
N LYS A 14 -4.94 -14.21 -16.71
CA LYS A 14 -4.14 -13.00 -16.95
C LYS A 14 -4.97 -11.78 -17.37
N SER A 15 -5.93 -11.93 -18.28
CA SER A 15 -6.77 -10.81 -18.71
C SER A 15 -7.65 -10.26 -17.58
N GLN A 16 -8.13 -11.14 -16.68
CA GLN A 16 -8.87 -10.73 -15.49
C GLN A 16 -7.97 -10.06 -14.45
N VAL A 17 -6.71 -10.48 -14.32
CA VAL A 17 -5.72 -9.79 -13.48
C VAL A 17 -5.47 -8.38 -14.01
N ILE A 18 -5.25 -8.21 -15.32
CA ILE A 18 -5.06 -6.89 -15.94
C ILE A 18 -6.28 -5.99 -15.68
N TRP A 19 -7.48 -6.53 -15.87
CA TRP A 19 -8.72 -5.80 -15.60
C TRP A 19 -8.82 -5.39 -14.13
N LEU A 20 -8.50 -6.28 -13.18
CA LEU A 20 -8.50 -5.98 -11.75
C LEU A 20 -7.55 -4.80 -11.44
N LEU A 21 -6.32 -4.85 -11.94
CA LEU A 21 -5.30 -3.83 -11.70
C LEU A 21 -5.73 -2.47 -12.25
N ASN A 22 -6.21 -2.44 -13.49
CA ASN A 22 -6.47 -1.20 -14.21
C ASN A 22 -7.84 -0.58 -13.89
N GLU A 23 -8.88 -1.40 -13.72
CA GLU A 23 -10.26 -0.92 -13.56
C GLU A 23 -10.72 -0.84 -12.10
N LYS A 24 -10.13 -1.65 -11.20
CA LYS A 24 -10.58 -1.73 -9.80
C LYS A 24 -9.59 -1.20 -8.79
N GLN A 25 -8.28 -1.37 -9.02
CA GLN A 25 -7.26 -0.99 -8.05
C GLN A 25 -6.57 0.35 -8.37
N ARG A 26 -6.58 0.78 -9.63
CA ARG A 26 -5.98 2.05 -10.04
C ARG A 26 -6.78 3.24 -9.50
N ASP A 27 -6.07 4.26 -9.00
CA ASP A 27 -6.67 5.57 -8.73
C ASP A 27 -6.90 6.31 -10.07
N PRO A 28 -8.15 6.64 -10.44
CA PRO A 28 -8.48 7.27 -11.72
C PRO A 28 -7.93 8.69 -11.87
N ARG A 29 -7.42 9.31 -10.79
CA ARG A 29 -6.81 10.65 -10.83
C ARG A 29 -5.35 10.63 -11.25
N LEU A 30 -4.71 9.46 -11.29
CA LEU A 30 -3.30 9.33 -11.64
C LEU A 30 -3.08 9.47 -13.14
N ASN A 31 -2.08 10.29 -13.50
CA ASN A 31 -1.68 10.49 -14.88
C ASN A 31 -1.17 9.18 -15.53
N GLU A 32 -1.66 8.88 -16.73
CA GLU A 32 -1.39 7.62 -17.44
C GLU A 32 0.05 7.50 -17.98
N ILE A 33 0.73 8.62 -18.21
CA ILE A 33 2.13 8.63 -18.69
C ILE A 33 3.07 8.39 -17.52
N ILE A 34 2.82 9.05 -16.38
CA ILE A 34 3.65 8.92 -15.17
C ILE A 34 3.40 7.57 -14.49
N TYR A 35 2.14 7.12 -14.47
CA TYR A 35 1.72 5.84 -13.90
C TYR A 35 1.06 4.99 -14.99
N PRO A 36 1.82 4.22 -15.78
CA PRO A 36 1.27 3.45 -16.89
C PRO A 36 0.32 2.34 -16.42
N TYR A 37 -0.59 1.93 -17.32
CA TYR A 37 -1.47 0.79 -17.10
C TYR A 37 -0.68 -0.52 -17.01
N ALA A 38 -1.18 -1.46 -16.22
CA ALA A 38 -0.66 -2.81 -16.18
C ALA A 38 -0.86 -3.48 -17.54
N ASN A 39 0.21 -4.06 -18.07
CA ASN A 39 0.21 -4.81 -19.33
C ASN A 39 0.33 -6.32 -19.06
N GLU A 40 0.32 -7.12 -20.13
CA GLU A 40 0.43 -8.58 -20.01
C GLU A 40 1.72 -9.05 -19.32
N ASN A 41 2.84 -8.35 -19.56
CA ASN A 41 4.11 -8.69 -18.94
C ASN A 41 4.04 -8.46 -17.42
N LYS A 42 3.47 -7.33 -16.99
CA LYS A 42 3.29 -7.03 -15.57
C LYS A 42 2.37 -8.02 -14.88
N ALA A 43 1.28 -8.40 -15.54
CA ALA A 43 0.38 -9.43 -15.02
C ALA A 43 1.08 -10.78 -14.88
N ARG A 44 1.90 -11.18 -15.85
CA ARG A 44 2.69 -12.41 -15.79
C ARG A 44 3.72 -12.39 -14.66
N GLU A 45 4.43 -11.27 -14.48
CA GLU A 45 5.37 -11.08 -13.36
C GLU A 45 4.66 -11.23 -12.01
N LEU A 46 3.47 -10.64 -11.86
CA LEU A 46 2.67 -10.76 -10.65
C LEU A 46 2.23 -12.21 -10.40
N ILE A 47 1.74 -12.89 -11.44
CA ILE A 47 1.35 -14.30 -11.34
C ILE A 47 2.55 -15.16 -10.92
N ALA A 48 3.69 -15.00 -11.58
CA ALA A 48 4.91 -15.74 -11.26
C ALA A 48 5.44 -15.44 -9.84
N LYS A 49 5.22 -14.23 -9.32
CA LYS A 49 5.67 -13.82 -7.98
C LYS A 49 4.77 -14.38 -6.87
N PHE A 50 3.46 -14.43 -7.08
CA PHE A 50 2.49 -14.70 -6.01
C PHE A 50 1.81 -16.06 -6.09
N GLU A 51 1.82 -16.72 -7.26
CA GLU A 51 1.21 -18.05 -7.40
C GLU A 51 2.14 -19.15 -6.87
N PRO A 52 1.69 -19.96 -5.89
CA PRO A 52 2.51 -21.04 -5.35
C PRO A 52 2.62 -22.28 -6.26
N ASP A 53 1.64 -22.52 -7.13
CA ASP A 53 1.59 -23.70 -7.99
C ASP A 53 2.07 -23.39 -9.42
N ASN A 54 3.19 -24.01 -9.82
CA ASN A 54 3.79 -23.83 -11.13
C ASN A 54 2.83 -24.23 -12.28
N ALA A 55 1.90 -25.16 -12.06
CA ALA A 55 0.95 -25.57 -13.10
C ALA A 55 -0.03 -24.43 -13.47
N PHE A 56 -0.33 -23.52 -12.54
CA PHE A 56 -1.13 -22.32 -12.80
C PHE A 56 -0.27 -21.21 -13.42
N VAL A 57 0.98 -21.07 -12.97
CA VAL A 57 1.95 -20.12 -13.56
C VAL A 57 2.16 -20.39 -15.04
N GLU A 58 2.39 -21.65 -15.44
CA GLU A 58 2.59 -22.03 -16.85
C GLU A 58 1.38 -21.72 -17.73
N LYS A 59 0.19 -21.64 -17.14
CA LYS A 59 -1.07 -21.32 -17.85
C LYS A 59 -1.44 -19.85 -17.78
N ASP A 60 -0.58 -18.99 -17.23
CA ASP A 60 -0.87 -17.57 -16.97
C ASP A 60 -2.17 -17.42 -16.13
N GLN A 61 -2.33 -18.26 -15.09
CA GLN A 61 -3.49 -18.28 -14.18
C GLN A 61 -3.08 -17.98 -12.74
N LEU A 62 -3.97 -17.30 -12.00
CA LEU A 62 -3.79 -17.01 -10.57
C LEU A 62 -4.90 -17.71 -9.78
N SER A 63 -4.51 -18.54 -8.82
CA SER A 63 -5.42 -19.21 -7.91
C SER A 63 -5.95 -18.26 -6.84
N SER A 64 -7.00 -18.67 -6.12
CA SER A 64 -7.49 -17.91 -4.96
C SER A 64 -6.39 -17.66 -3.91
N ARG A 65 -5.44 -18.60 -3.74
CA ARG A 65 -4.31 -18.44 -2.82
C ARG A 65 -3.31 -17.41 -3.32
N GLY A 66 -2.98 -17.43 -4.61
CA GLY A 66 -2.10 -16.44 -5.23
C GLY A 66 -2.71 -15.04 -5.17
N LEU A 67 -4.01 -14.90 -5.43
CA LEU A 67 -4.72 -13.63 -5.29
C LEU A 67 -4.70 -13.12 -3.85
N HIS A 68 -4.97 -13.99 -2.87
CA HIS A 68 -4.89 -13.62 -1.46
C HIS A 68 -3.48 -13.15 -1.09
N ALA A 69 -2.44 -13.87 -1.52
CA ALA A 69 -1.05 -13.49 -1.29
C ALA A 69 -0.72 -12.12 -1.88
N TYR A 70 -1.20 -11.81 -3.09
CA TYR A 70 -1.07 -10.49 -3.70
C TYR A 70 -1.78 -9.40 -2.89
N LEU A 71 -3.03 -9.62 -2.49
CA LEU A 71 -3.84 -8.60 -1.81
C LEU A 71 -3.25 -8.15 -0.46
N ILE A 72 -2.58 -9.04 0.26
CA ILE A 72 -1.90 -8.74 1.54
C ILE A 72 -0.43 -8.32 1.37
N SER A 73 0.09 -8.35 0.13
CA SER A 73 1.48 -8.02 -0.15
C SER A 73 1.73 -6.52 -0.14
N THR A 74 3.01 -6.16 -0.04
CA THR A 74 3.47 -4.77 -0.17
C THR A 74 3.18 -4.16 -1.55
N ASP A 75 2.97 -4.98 -2.58
CA ASP A 75 2.67 -4.53 -3.94
C ASP A 75 1.24 -3.99 -4.07
N ASN A 76 0.36 -4.28 -3.10
CA ASN A 76 -1.03 -3.80 -3.05
C ASN A 76 -1.28 -2.92 -1.80
N ASN A 77 -0.27 -2.14 -1.39
CA ASN A 77 -0.39 -1.22 -0.26
C ASN A 77 -1.43 -0.11 -0.53
N VAL A 78 -2.19 0.24 0.51
CA VAL A 78 -3.21 1.31 0.42
C VAL A 78 -2.60 2.71 0.28
N VAL A 79 -1.40 2.93 0.82
CA VAL A 79 -0.66 4.19 0.69
C VAL A 79 0.46 4.01 -0.33
N PRO A 80 0.53 4.84 -1.39
CA PRO A 80 1.64 4.82 -2.33
C PRO A 80 2.99 5.12 -1.65
N LEU A 81 4.04 4.43 -2.15
CA LEU A 81 5.46 4.61 -1.83
C LEU A 81 5.84 6.09 -1.65
N GLU A 82 5.52 6.86 -2.68
CA GLU A 82 5.99 8.21 -2.91
C GLU A 82 5.42 9.22 -1.90
N LYS A 83 4.29 8.90 -1.28
CA LYS A 83 3.69 9.73 -0.23
C LYS A 83 4.34 9.53 1.13
N LEU A 84 5.07 8.44 1.32
CA LEU A 84 5.83 8.18 2.55
C LEU A 84 7.23 8.80 2.49
N ASP A 85 7.70 9.15 1.30
CA ASP A 85 8.99 9.79 1.08
C ASP A 85 8.90 11.32 1.23
N LEU A 86 10.04 11.97 1.47
CA LEU A 86 10.17 13.44 1.49
C LEU A 86 10.17 13.98 0.05
N SER A 87 9.01 13.93 -0.59
CA SER A 87 8.82 14.27 -2.00
C SER A 87 8.28 15.69 -2.25
N GLN A 88 8.03 16.46 -1.20
CA GLN A 88 7.56 17.85 -1.30
C GLN A 88 8.73 18.78 -1.62
N ASP A 89 8.47 19.85 -2.38
CA ASP A 89 9.44 20.92 -2.59
C ASP A 89 9.73 21.62 -1.26
N MET A 90 10.99 21.60 -0.80
CA MET A 90 11.46 22.19 0.48
C MET A 90 12.23 23.51 0.29
N GLU A 91 12.19 24.10 -0.91
CA GLU A 91 12.89 25.35 -1.25
C GLU A 91 11.99 26.60 -1.18
N GLN A 92 10.69 26.44 -0.91
CA GLN A 92 9.76 27.56 -0.77
C GLN A 92 9.99 28.31 0.56
N PRO A 93 9.47 29.54 0.69
CA PRO A 93 9.50 30.26 1.97
C PRO A 93 8.73 29.53 3.07
N LEU A 94 9.16 29.69 4.33
CA LEU A 94 8.58 28.98 5.49
C LEU A 94 7.05 29.12 5.63
N ALA A 95 6.49 30.27 5.24
CA ALA A 95 5.06 30.55 5.32
C ALA A 95 4.20 29.67 4.38
N HIS A 96 4.81 28.92 3.45
CA HIS A 96 4.10 28.05 2.51
C HIS A 96 3.87 26.64 3.05
N TYR A 97 4.42 26.32 4.23
CA TYR A 97 4.35 24.98 4.83
C TYR A 97 3.46 24.98 6.06
N PHE A 98 2.71 23.88 6.21
CA PHE A 98 2.14 23.55 7.51
C PHE A 98 3.23 22.94 8.39
N ILE A 99 3.44 23.51 9.57
CA ILE A 99 4.47 23.10 10.52
C ILE A 99 3.80 22.41 11.70
N ASN A 100 4.17 21.16 11.95
CA ASN A 100 3.74 20.44 13.14
C ASN A 100 4.25 21.20 14.38
N SER A 101 3.33 21.59 15.26
CA SER A 101 3.62 22.53 16.35
C SER A 101 2.97 22.06 17.63
N SER A 102 3.67 22.18 18.75
CA SER A 102 3.18 21.83 20.09
C SER A 102 2.99 23.08 20.93
N HIS A 103 1.95 23.07 21.76
CA HIS A 103 1.66 24.13 22.72
C HIS A 103 1.78 23.58 24.14
N ASN A 104 2.44 24.31 25.03
CA ASN A 104 2.70 23.89 26.42
C ASN A 104 3.29 22.47 26.52
N THR A 105 4.30 22.17 25.70
CA THR A 105 4.93 20.85 25.52
C THR A 105 5.36 20.18 26.82
N TYR A 106 5.66 20.96 27.86
CA TYR A 106 6.06 20.44 29.17
C TYR A 106 4.90 19.77 29.93
N LEU A 107 3.63 20.08 29.64
CA LEU A 107 2.48 19.58 30.41
C LEU A 107 2.08 18.17 29.99
N SER A 108 2.03 17.25 30.95
CA SER A 108 1.59 15.86 30.72
C SER A 108 0.09 15.64 30.93
N GLY A 109 -0.69 16.70 31.13
CA GLY A 109 -2.10 16.59 31.50
C GLY A 109 -2.80 17.94 31.67
N HIS A 110 -3.62 18.05 32.71
CA HIS A 110 -4.49 19.21 32.93
C HIS A 110 -3.74 20.56 32.97
N GLN A 111 -4.28 21.62 32.35
CA GLN A 111 -3.60 22.91 32.23
C GLN A 111 -3.32 23.60 33.58
N LEU A 112 -4.16 23.35 34.60
CA LEU A 112 -4.03 23.99 35.92
C LEU A 112 -3.36 23.11 36.98
N THR A 113 -3.47 21.79 36.86
CA THR A 113 -3.10 20.83 37.91
C THR A 113 -2.21 19.70 37.41
N GLY A 114 -1.88 19.71 36.12
CA GLY A 114 -1.02 18.74 35.48
C GLY A 114 0.44 18.92 35.88
N LYS A 115 1.20 17.84 35.75
CA LYS A 115 2.63 17.84 36.03
C LYS A 115 3.41 18.31 34.79
N SER A 116 4.55 18.92 35.04
CA SER A 116 5.54 19.24 34.02
C SER A 116 6.55 18.12 33.88
N SER A 117 6.95 17.77 32.65
CA SER A 117 7.97 16.76 32.39
C SER A 117 8.91 17.19 31.25
N VAL A 118 10.21 17.01 31.46
CA VAL A 118 11.24 17.24 30.44
C VAL A 118 11.17 16.16 29.34
N GLU A 119 10.78 14.93 29.69
CA GLU A 119 10.68 13.82 28.74
C GLU A 119 9.66 14.09 27.62
N LEU A 120 8.65 14.93 27.86
CA LEU A 120 7.67 15.27 26.84
C LEU A 120 8.28 16.06 25.68
N TYR A 121 9.29 16.89 25.92
CA TYR A 121 10.02 17.53 24.83
C TYR A 121 10.69 16.50 23.93
N ARG A 122 11.31 15.47 24.52
CA ARG A 122 11.93 14.39 23.75
C ARG A 122 10.89 13.63 22.91
N GLN A 123 9.77 13.26 23.53
CA GLN A 123 8.72 12.49 22.84
C GLN A 123 8.08 13.29 21.70
N VAL A 124 7.75 14.56 21.93
CA VAL A 124 7.14 15.43 20.91
C VAL A 124 8.08 15.63 19.72
N LEU A 125 9.37 15.88 19.96
CA LEU A 125 10.36 15.96 18.88
C LEU A 125 10.50 14.64 18.10
N LEU A 126 10.47 13.49 18.78
CA LEU A 126 10.53 12.17 18.12
C LEU A 126 9.30 11.88 17.24
N THR A 127 8.15 12.50 17.52
CA THR A 127 6.96 12.39 16.66
C THR A 127 7.00 13.28 15.42
N GLY A 128 8.05 14.11 15.26
CA GLY A 128 8.19 15.04 14.13
C GLY A 128 7.47 16.37 14.34
N CYS A 129 7.31 16.80 15.59
CA CYS A 129 6.97 18.17 15.96
C CYS A 129 8.24 18.98 16.27
#